data_AF-A0A7Y3DPS3-F1
#
_entry.id   AF-A0A7Y3DPS3-F1
#
_cell.length_a   1.000
_cell.length_b   1.000
_cell.length_c   1.000
_cell.angle_alpha   90.00
_cell.angle_beta   90.00
_cell.angle_gamma   90.00
#
_symmetry.space_group_name_H-M   'P 1'
#
loop_
_entity.id
_entity.type
_entity.pdbx_description
1 polymer ?
#
loop_
_entity_poly.entity_id
_entity_poly.type
_entity_poly.pdbx_seq_one_letter_code
_entity_poly.pdbx_strand_id
1 'polypeptide(L)' 'MDSKHKTFLLIDGIINLVLGIILLFFPLGLVELIGLPYTNTNFYPVILGAVLFGIGIALLIERYGAHKDIRGLGLGGAIA' A
#
# COMPACT_ATOMS: atom_id res chain seq x y z
N MET A 1 -8.08 -20.14 4.43
CA MET A 1 -7.06 -19.17 4.85
C MET A 1 -7.08 -19.06 6.36
N ASP A 2 -5.94 -19.32 6.99
CA ASP A 2 -5.79 -19.32 8.44
C ASP A 2 -6.05 -17.92 9.03
N SER A 3 -6.49 -17.85 10.29
CA SER A 3 -6.87 -16.57 10.93
C SER A 3 -5.69 -15.59 10.97
N LYS A 4 -4.48 -16.10 11.22
CA LYS A 4 -3.23 -15.32 11.23
C LYS A 4 -2.92 -14.68 9.87
N HIS A 5 -3.13 -15.42 8.77
CA HIS A 5 -2.91 -14.90 7.41
C HIS A 5 -3.86 -13.75 7.08
N LYS A 6 -5.13 -13.86 7.47
CA LYS A 6 -6.13 -12.78 7.27
C LYS A 6 -5.74 -11.51 8.00
N THR A 7 -5.24 -11.63 9.23
CA THR A 7 -4.79 -10.50 10.04
C THR A 7 -3.53 -9.87 9.44
N PHE A 8 -2.59 -10.68 8.96
CA PHE A 8 -1.37 -10.18 8.33
C PHE A 8 -1.67 -9.38 7.05
N LEU A 9 -2.47 -9.95 6.15
CA LEU A 9 -2.91 -9.28 4.91
C LEU A 9 -3.67 -7.98 5.20
N LEU A 10 -4.50 -7.96 6.25
CA LEU A 10 -5.20 -6.75 6.67
C LEU A 10 -4.22 -5.66 7.13
N ILE A 11 -3.34 -5.99 8.09
CA ILE A 11 -2.41 -5.02 8.68
C ILE A 11 -1.49 -4.46 7.60
N ASP A 12 -0.88 -5.34 6.81
CA ASP A 12 0.03 -4.95 5.73
C ASP A 12 -0.70 -4.14 4.64
N GLY A 13 -1.91 -4.55 4.26
CA GLY A 13 -2.73 -3.80 3.31
C GLY A 13 -3.10 -2.40 3.79
N ILE A 14 -3.46 -2.24 5.07
CA ILE A 14 -3.78 -0.94 5.67
C ILE A 14 -2.53 -0.06 5.73
N ILE A 15 -1.39 -0.58 6.19
CA ILE A 15 -0.14 0.18 6.29
C ILE A 15 0.28 0.67 4.89
N ASN A 16 0.27 -0.20 3.89
CA ASN A 16 0.61 0.15 2.51
C ASN A 16 -0.34 1.18 1.91
N LEU A 17 -1.64 1.10 2.19
CA LEU A 17 -2.60 2.11 1.76
C LEU A 17 -2.35 3.47 2.40
N VAL A 18 -2.15 3.51 3.71
CA VAL A 18 -1.90 4.76 4.44
C VAL A 18 -0.63 5.43 3.93
N LEU A 19 0.47 4.68 3.83
CA LEU A 19 1.73 5.20 3.29
C LEU A 19 1.61 5.61 1.82
N GLY A 20 0.92 4.79 1.01
CA GLY A 20 0.68 5.06 -0.39
C GLY A 20 -0.09 6.36 -0.60
N ILE A 21 -1.16 6.59 0.18
CA ILE A 21 -1.93 7.83 0.17
C ILE A 21 -1.02 9.00 0.58
N ILE A 22 -0.34 8.92 1.73
CA ILE A 22 0.55 9.99 2.20
C ILE A 22 1.53 10.41 1.10
N LEU A 23 2.18 9.45 0.43
CA LEU A 23 3.14 9.71 -0.63
C LEU A 23 2.51 10.21 -1.94
N LEU A 24 1.29 9.79 -2.28
CA LEU A 24 0.54 10.33 -3.42
C LEU A 24 0.17 11.81 -3.21
N PHE A 25 -0.07 12.21 -1.96
CA PHE A 25 -0.34 13.61 -1.58
C PHE A 25 0.94 14.44 -1.37
N PHE A 26 2.13 13.83 -1.46
CA PHE A 26 3.42 14.53 -1.37
C PHE A 26 3.55 15.79 -2.26
N PRO A 27 3.15 15.79 -3.55
CA PRO A 27 3.25 16.98 -4.42
C PRO A 27 2.26 18.09 -4.06
N LEU A 28 1.29 17.86 -3.18
CA LEU A 28 0.24 18.82 -2.80
C LEU A 28 0.61 19.68 -1.58
N GLY A 29 1.90 19.83 -1.28
CA GLY A 29 2.37 20.63 -0.14
C GLY A 29 2.47 19.87 1.19
N LEU A 30 2.41 18.52 1.16
CA LEU A 30 2.58 17.71 2.37
C LEU A 30 3.96 17.93 3.02
N VAL A 31 4.99 18.16 2.19
CA VAL A 31 6.37 18.45 2.61
C VAL A 31 6.43 19.72 3.47
N GLU A 32 5.74 20.77 3.04
CA GLU A 32 5.65 22.05 3.72
C GLU A 32 4.89 21.93 5.04
N LEU A 33 3.81 21.14 5.05
CA LEU A 33 3.01 20.89 6.26
C LEU A 33 3.80 20.17 7.35
N ILE A 34 4.66 19.22 6.97
CA ILE A 34 5.46 18.40 7.91
C ILE A 34 6.81 19.08 8.25
N GLY A 35 7.14 20.20 7.59
CA GLY A 35 8.40 20.93 7.80
C GLY A 35 9.63 20.20 7.24
N LEU A 36 9.44 19.35 6.22
CA LEU A 36 10.52 18.67 5.53
C LEU A 36 11.23 19.61 4.54
N PRO A 37 12.54 19.40 4.28
CA PRO A 37 13.25 20.18 3.28
C PRO A 37 12.71 19.89 1.88
N TYR A 38 12.66 20.93 1.03
CA TYR A 38 12.27 20.79 -0.37
C TYR A 38 13.20 19.81 -1.09
N THR A 39 12.59 18.86 -1.80
CA THR A 39 13.30 17.96 -2.68
C THR A 39 13.23 18.49 -4.11
N ASN A 40 14.27 18.25 -4.91
CA ASN A 40 14.30 18.73 -6.31
C ASN A 40 13.22 18.07 -7.18
N THR A 41 12.64 16.94 -6.76
CA THR A 41 11.68 16.17 -7.57
C THR A 41 10.64 15.48 -6.72
N ASN A 42 9.37 15.58 -7.12
CA ASN A 42 8.26 14.80 -6.54
C ASN A 42 8.11 13.40 -7.17
N PHE A 43 8.98 13.03 -8.11
CA PHE A 43 8.86 11.81 -8.92
C PHE A 43 8.90 10.52 -8.08
N TYR A 44 9.95 10.35 -7.26
CA TYR A 44 10.10 9.13 -6.45
C TYR A 44 9.02 8.98 -5.37
N PRO A 45 8.66 10.02 -4.59
CA PRO A 45 7.56 9.93 -3.64
C PRO A 45 6.25 9.51 -4.31
N VAL A 46 5.90 10.12 -5.45
CA VAL A 46 4.64 9.81 -6.14
C VAL A 46 4.62 8.38 -6.70
N ILE A 47 5.70 7.93 -7.34
CA ILE A 47 5.78 6.55 -7.86
C ILE A 47 5.74 5.54 -6.72
N LEU A 48 6.51 5.75 -5.66
CA LEU A 48 6.49 4.88 -4.49
C LEU A 48 5.09 4.86 -3.85
N GLY A 49 4.44 6.02 -3.76
CA GLY A 49 3.07 6.15 -3.28
C GLY A 49 2.08 5.32 -4.10
N ALA A 50 2.15 5.42 -5.42
CA ALA A 50 1.31 4.64 -6.33
C ALA A 50 1.54 3.12 -6.20
N VAL A 51 2.81 2.70 -6.06
CA VAL A 51 3.18 1.29 -5.86
C VAL A 51 2.63 0.76 -4.54
N LEU A 52 2.87 1.46 -3.42
CA LEU A 52 2.36 1.06 -2.10
C LEU A 52 0.82 1.05 -2.07
N PHE A 53 0.19 2.05 -2.67
CA PHE A 53 -1.27 2.11 -2.78
C PHE A 53 -1.82 0.91 -3.56
N GLY A 54 -1.21 0.57 -4.70
CA GLY A 54 -1.59 -0.60 -5.50
C GLY A 54 -1.41 -1.92 -4.75
N ILE A 55 -0.28 -2.09 -4.05
CA ILE A 55 -0.02 -3.27 -3.19
C ILE A 55 -1.08 -3.37 -2.09
N GLY A 56 -1.38 -2.26 -1.42
CA GLY A 56 -2.40 -2.20 -0.38
C GLY A 56 -3.79 -2.62 -0.89
N ILE A 57 -4.19 -2.14 -2.07
CA ILE A 57 -5.42 -2.59 -2.74
C ILE A 57 -5.38 -4.09 -3.03
N ALA A 58 -4.29 -4.60 -3.61
CA ALA A 58 -4.15 -6.00 -3.96
C ALA A 58 -4.28 -6.93 -2.73
N LEU A 59 -3.66 -6.56 -1.61
CA LEU A 59 -3.75 -7.27 -0.33
C LEU A 59 -5.17 -7.28 0.24
N LEU A 60 -5.88 -6.15 0.16
CA LEU A 60 -7.29 -6.10 0.57
C LEU A 60 -8.16 -6.95 -0.34
N ILE A 61 -7.96 -6.90 -1.66
CA ILE A 61 -8.70 -7.74 -2.61
C ILE A 61 -8.48 -9.22 -2.31
N GLU A 62 -7.25 -9.66 -2.04
CA GLU A 62 -6.99 -11.05 -1.64
C GLU A 62 -7.69 -11.41 -0.33
N ARG A 63 -7.65 -10.53 0.67
CA ARG A 63 -8.31 -10.74 1.96
C ARG A 63 -9.82 -10.93 1.82
N TYR A 64 -10.49 -10.06 1.06
CA TYR A 64 -11.96 -10.07 0.90
C TYR A 64 -12.42 -11.04 -0.21
N GLY A 65 -11.58 -11.28 -1.20
CA GLY A 65 -11.79 -12.18 -2.33
C GLY A 65 -11.48 -13.65 -2.04
N ALA A 66 -10.88 -13.96 -0.89
CA ALA A 66 -10.55 -15.33 -0.49
C ALA A 66 -11.75 -16.30 -0.47
N HIS A 67 -12.98 -15.80 -0.25
CA HIS A 67 -14.19 -16.63 -0.33
C HIS A 67 -14.59 -17.00 -1.78
N LYS A 68 -14.10 -16.24 -2.77
CA LYS A 68 -14.30 -16.48 -4.21
C LYS A 68 -13.08 -17.13 -4.87
N ASP A 69 -12.20 -17.72 -4.06
CA ASP A 69 -10.93 -18.33 -4.47
C ASP A 69 -9.92 -17.38 -5.16
N ILE A 70 -10.09 -16.07 -4.95
CA ILE A 70 -9.09 -15.08 -5.37
C ILE A 70 -7.93 -15.13 -4.38
N ARG A 71 -6.76 -15.57 -4.84
CA ARG A 71 -5.53 -15.73 -4.05
C ARG A 71 -4.32 -15.29 -4.87
N GLY A 72 -3.22 -14.98 -4.20
CA GLY A 72 -1.93 -14.74 -4.86
C GLY A 72 -1.73 -13.33 -5.41
N LEU A 73 -2.56 -12.37 -5.00
CA LEU A 73 -2.41 -10.96 -5.42
C LEU A 73 -1.43 -10.19 -4.52
N GLY A 74 -1.23 -10.67 -3.30
CA GLY A 74 -0.30 -10.12 -2.32
C GLY A 74 0.60 -11.20 -1.77
N LEU A 75 0.42 -11.58 -0.50
CA LEU A 75 1.37 -12.47 0.20
C LEU A 75 1.49 -13.84 -0.46
N GLY A 76 0.39 -14.40 -0.99
CA GLY A 76 0.42 -15.67 -1.72
C GLY A 76 1.15 -15.60 -3.06
N GLY A 77 1.24 -14.42 -3.69
CA GLY A 77 1.95 -14.22 -4.96
C GLY A 77 3.44 -13.91 -4.73
N ALA A 78 3.77 -13.30 -3.59
CA ALA A 78 5.15 -12.97 -3.23
C ALA A 78 5.98 -14.19 -2.80
N ILE A 79 5.32 -15.28 -2.38
CA ILE A 79 5.97 -16.52 -1.91
C ILE A 79 5.87 -17.68 -2.91
N ALA A 80 5.30 -17.45 -4.10
CA ALA A 80 5.10 -18.44 -5.15
C ALA A 80 6.34 -18.61 -6.05
#